data_AF-A0AB94IV29-F1
#
_entry.id   AF-A0AB94IV29-F1
#
_cell.length_a   1.000
_cell.length_b   1.000
_cell.length_c   1.000
_cell.angle_alpha   90.00
_cell.angle_beta   90.00
_cell.angle_gamma   90.00
#
_symmetry.space_group_name_H-M   'P 1'
#
loop_
_entity.id
_entity.type
_entity.pdbx_description
1 polymer ?
#
loop_
_entity_poly.entity_id
_entity_poly.type
_entity_poly.pdbx_seq_one_letter_code
_entity_poly.pdbx_strand_id
1 'polypeptide(L)'
;MVITNIETTIIKAEGILRYDIKIKNTAATPFKSEFDYPGQHDYGLEVVVRPNKKLASKMMLVEGSKFIKMLQMGAGSNGILDSGTEESFHLEYKIKNGTDLKGINKLAIDSTLIILDGVNIVKEFPLEKVKDLN
;
A
#
# COMPACT_ATOMS: atom_id res chain seq x y z
N MET A 1 2.90 -1.39 15.47
CA MET A 1 2.50 -1.86 14.13
C MET A 1 3.65 -2.57 13.44
N VAL A 2 3.37 -3.74 12.87
CA VAL A 2 4.27 -4.55 12.06
C VAL A 2 3.51 -5.10 10.86
N ILE A 3 4.20 -5.32 9.73
CA ILE A 3 3.63 -6.07 8.61
C ILE A 3 3.79 -7.55 8.92
N THR A 4 2.71 -8.32 8.79
CA THR A 4 2.70 -9.76 9.04
C THR A 4 2.59 -10.58 7.76
N ASN A 5 2.00 -10.03 6.71
CA ASN A 5 2.03 -10.61 5.37
C ASN A 5 1.96 -9.51 4.30
N ILE A 6 2.56 -9.77 3.15
CA ILE A 6 2.36 -9.01 1.93
C ILE A 6 2.41 -9.94 0.72
N GLU A 7 1.37 -9.85 -0.10
CA GLU A 7 1.23 -10.60 -1.34
C GLU A 7 1.01 -9.63 -2.50
N THR A 8 1.52 -10.00 -3.68
CA THR A 8 1.37 -9.19 -4.88
C THR A 8 0.79 -10.02 -6.01
N THR A 9 -0.31 -9.53 -6.59
CA THR A 9 -1.04 -10.21 -7.66
C THR A 9 -1.09 -9.34 -8.91
N ILE A 10 -0.86 -9.94 -10.08
CA ILE A 10 -1.06 -9.26 -11.37
C ILE A 10 -2.40 -9.69 -11.94
N ILE A 11 -3.38 -8.77 -11.96
CA ILE A 11 -4.67 -8.98 -12.62
C ILE A 11 -4.49 -8.67 -14.11
N LYS A 12 -4.13 -9.69 -14.88
CA LYS A 12 -3.69 -9.53 -16.28
C LYS A 12 -4.74 -8.89 -17.18
N ALA A 13 -6.01 -9.26 -17.01
CA ALA A 13 -7.12 -8.76 -17.83
C ALA A 13 -7.26 -7.23 -17.74
N GLU A 14 -6.91 -6.66 -16.59
CA GLU A 14 -7.09 -5.24 -16.29
C GLU A 14 -5.76 -4.48 -16.30
N GLY A 15 -4.63 -5.18 -16.40
CA GLY A 15 -3.30 -4.58 -16.26
C GLY A 15 -3.11 -3.93 -14.90
N ILE A 16 -3.51 -4.61 -13.82
CA ILE A 16 -3.41 -4.12 -12.45
C ILE A 16 -2.36 -4.91 -11.68
N LEU A 17 -1.52 -4.19 -10.93
CA LEU A 17 -0.73 -4.72 -9.83
C LEU A 17 -1.49 -4.49 -8.54
N ARG A 18 -1.87 -5.57 -7.88
CA ARG A 18 -2.55 -5.56 -6.59
C ARG A 18 -1.59 -5.95 -5.48
N TYR A 19 -1.65 -5.24 -4.36
CA TYR A 19 -1.03 -5.59 -3.09
C TYR A 19 -2.13 -6.01 -2.13
N ASP A 20 -1.95 -7.16 -1.48
CA ASP A 20 -2.76 -7.59 -0.34
C ASP A 20 -1.82 -7.64 0.87
N ILE A 21 -2.13 -6.84 1.89
CA ILE A 21 -1.22 -6.55 3.00
C ILE A 21 -1.94 -6.85 4.31
N LYS A 22 -1.23 -7.50 5.24
CA LYS A 22 -1.69 -7.68 6.61
C LYS A 22 -0.81 -6.89 7.57
N ILE A 23 -1.44 -6.08 8.41
CA ILE A 23 -0.76 -5.23 9.40
C ILE A 23 -1.31 -5.57 10.76
N LYS A 24 -0.42 -5.90 11.70
CA LYS A 24 -0.76 -6.13 13.11
C LYS A 24 -0.42 -4.92 13.95
N ASN A 25 -1.37 -4.47 14.76
CA ASN A 25 -1.07 -3.52 15.82
C ASN A 25 -0.51 -4.23 17.06
N THR A 26 0.71 -3.87 17.39
CA THR A 26 1.49 -4.43 18.49
C THR A 26 1.47 -3.55 19.74
N ALA A 27 0.81 -2.38 19.67
CA ALA A 27 0.65 -1.52 20.83
C ALA A 27 -0.48 -2.04 21.73
N ALA A 28 -0.49 -1.59 22.99
CA ALA A 28 -1.53 -1.90 23.97
C ALA A 28 -2.83 -1.09 23.76
N THR A 29 -2.85 -0.18 22.79
CA THR A 29 -3.97 0.70 22.48
C THR A 29 -4.33 0.63 20.99
N PRO A 30 -5.63 0.79 20.63
CA PRO A 30 -6.05 0.94 19.24
C PRO A 30 -5.34 2.10 18.56
N PHE A 31 -5.13 1.98 17.25
CA PHE A 31 -4.78 3.15 16.45
C PHE A 31 -6.03 4.04 16.32
N LYS A 32 -5.88 5.32 16.66
CA LYS A 32 -6.91 6.34 16.46
C LYS A 32 -6.31 7.39 15.53
N SER A 33 -6.99 7.64 14.41
CA SER A 33 -6.65 8.75 13.53
C SER A 33 -6.89 10.07 14.28
N GLU A 34 -5.97 11.01 14.14
CA GLU A 34 -6.13 12.38 14.63
C GLU A 34 -6.69 13.30 13.54
N PHE A 35 -6.87 12.78 12.31
CA PHE A 35 -7.34 13.53 11.16
C PHE A 35 -8.85 13.44 11.01
N ASP A 36 -9.52 14.59 11.04
CA ASP A 36 -10.96 14.72 10.82
C ASP A 36 -11.27 14.75 9.32
N TYR A 37 -11.83 13.65 8.79
CA TYR A 37 -12.21 13.54 7.38
C TYR A 37 -13.65 14.05 7.19
N PRO A 38 -13.87 15.24 6.60
CA PRO A 38 -15.21 15.82 6.51
C PRO A 38 -16.15 14.97 5.63
N GLY A 39 -17.27 14.54 6.21
CA GLY A 39 -18.31 13.77 5.51
C GLY A 39 -18.05 12.27 5.39
N GLN A 40 -16.98 11.78 6.02
CA GLN A 40 -16.59 10.37 6.07
C GLN A 40 -16.44 9.95 7.54
N HIS A 41 -16.76 8.71 7.92
CA HIS A 41 -16.40 8.22 9.25
C HIS A 41 -14.88 8.26 9.46
N ASP A 42 -14.42 8.25 10.72
CA ASP A 42 -13.01 8.09 11.11
C ASP A 42 -12.45 6.78 10.53
N TYR A 43 -12.11 6.77 9.25
CA TYR A 43 -11.37 5.67 8.65
C TYR A 43 -9.94 5.84 9.12
N GLY A 44 -9.64 5.05 10.15
CA GLY A 44 -8.28 4.87 10.62
C GLY A 44 -7.41 4.48 9.44
N LEU A 45 -6.30 5.20 9.31
CA LEU A 45 -5.08 4.73 8.68
C LEU A 45 -5.20 4.45 7.18
N GLU A 46 -4.66 5.36 6.37
CA GLU A 46 -4.45 5.11 4.95
C GLU A 46 -3.14 4.37 4.72
N VAL A 47 -3.11 3.52 3.69
CA VAL A 47 -1.90 2.82 3.28
C VAL A 47 -1.64 3.07 1.81
N VAL A 48 -0.40 3.41 1.46
CA VAL A 48 0.02 3.61 0.07
C VAL A 48 1.38 2.97 -0.20
N VAL A 49 1.64 2.60 -1.46
CA VAL A 49 2.96 2.10 -1.89
C VAL A 49 3.69 3.20 -2.66
N ARG A 50 4.88 3.54 -2.17
CA ARG A 50 5.85 4.37 -2.90
C ARG A 50 6.74 3.46 -3.73
N PRO A 51 6.68 3.53 -5.08
CA PRO A 51 7.50 2.68 -5.94
C PRO A 51 8.95 3.14 -5.94
N ASN A 52 9.88 2.22 -6.18
CA ASN A 52 11.21 2.58 -6.62
C ASN A 52 11.22 2.98 -8.11
N LYS A 53 12.37 3.46 -8.61
CA LYS A 53 12.52 3.88 -10.02
C LYS A 53 12.19 2.77 -11.04
N LYS A 54 12.54 1.52 -10.73
CA LYS A 54 12.34 0.38 -11.65
C LYS A 54 10.85 0.04 -11.75
N LEU A 55 10.15 -0.10 -10.63
CA LEU A 55 8.71 -0.32 -10.62
C LEU A 55 7.99 0.85 -11.27
N ALA A 56 8.31 2.10 -10.89
CA ALA A 56 7.70 3.30 -11.47
C ALA A 56 7.80 3.35 -13.00
N SER A 57 8.89 2.84 -13.59
CA SER A 57 9.04 2.79 -15.05
C SER A 57 7.98 1.90 -15.75
N LYS A 58 7.40 0.94 -15.02
CA LYS A 58 6.41 -0.05 -15.47
C LYS A 58 4.96 0.32 -15.15
N MET A 59 4.76 1.32 -14.29
CA MET A 59 3.43 1.70 -13.78
C MET A 59 2.94 3.01 -14.41
N MET A 60 1.63 3.14 -14.60
CA MET A 60 1.04 4.45 -14.89
C MET A 60 1.26 5.34 -13.67
N LEU A 61 1.64 6.60 -13.91
CA LEU A 61 1.92 7.56 -12.85
C LEU A 61 0.87 8.66 -12.86
N VAL A 62 0.63 9.26 -11.69
CA VAL A 62 -0.23 10.45 -11.56
C VAL A 62 0.47 11.64 -12.21
N GLU A 63 -0.15 12.22 -13.25
CA GLU A 63 0.37 13.39 -13.95
C GLU A 63 0.36 14.64 -13.06
N GLY A 64 1.31 15.56 -13.28
CA GLY A 64 1.40 16.82 -12.53
C GLY A 64 1.82 16.71 -11.06
N SER A 65 2.07 15.50 -10.55
CA SER A 65 2.54 15.29 -9.18
C SER A 65 4.04 15.60 -9.05
N LYS A 66 4.41 16.35 -8.00
CA LYS A 66 5.83 16.54 -7.60
C LYS A 66 6.50 15.26 -7.08
N PHE A 67 5.71 14.24 -6.75
CA PHE A 67 6.17 12.95 -6.26
C PHE A 67 5.93 11.85 -7.30
N ILE A 68 6.76 10.80 -7.29
CA ILE A 68 6.51 9.58 -8.05
C ILE A 68 5.36 8.82 -7.40
N LYS A 69 4.15 8.97 -7.95
CA LYS A 69 2.93 8.32 -7.48
C LYS A 69 2.41 7.39 -8.57
N MET A 70 2.21 6.12 -8.24
CA MET A 70 1.51 5.20 -9.13
C MET A 70 0.03 5.60 -9.20
N LEU A 71 -0.58 5.42 -10.37
CA LEU A 71 -2.01 5.65 -10.56
C LEU A 71 -2.79 4.55 -9.84
N GLN A 72 -3.51 4.93 -8.78
CA GLN A 72 -4.33 4.04 -7.98
C GLN A 72 -5.67 3.77 -8.69
N MET A 73 -6.05 2.50 -8.74
CA MET A 73 -7.30 2.02 -9.36
C MET A 73 -8.32 1.57 -8.32
N GLY A 74 -7.85 1.16 -7.14
CA GLY A 74 -8.67 0.63 -6.07
C GLY A 74 -7.90 0.57 -4.77
N ALA A 75 -8.64 0.62 -3.67
CA ALA A 75 -8.12 0.46 -2.32
C ALA A 75 -9.23 0.03 -1.39
N GLY A 76 -8.89 -0.68 -0.33
CA GLY A 76 -9.81 -0.92 0.76
C GLY A 76 -9.15 -1.57 1.96
N SER A 77 -9.80 -1.37 3.11
CA SER A 77 -9.42 -1.94 4.38
C SER A 77 -10.66 -2.09 5.25
N ASN A 78 -10.54 -2.84 6.33
CA ASN A 78 -11.60 -2.92 7.34
C ASN A 78 -11.64 -1.66 8.24
N GLY A 79 -10.72 -0.70 8.07
CA GLY A 79 -10.77 0.65 8.65
C GLY A 79 -10.45 0.79 10.15
N ILE A 80 -10.38 -0.30 10.92
CA ILE A 80 -10.16 -0.25 12.37
C ILE A 80 -8.99 -1.13 12.76
N LEU A 81 -7.91 -0.54 13.28
CA LEU A 81 -6.74 -1.27 13.73
C LEU A 81 -6.63 -1.27 15.27
N ASP A 82 -7.45 -2.12 15.89
CA ASP A 82 -7.54 -2.29 17.34
C ASP A 82 -6.25 -2.82 17.98
N SER A 83 -6.17 -2.75 19.32
CA SER A 83 -5.01 -3.24 20.07
C SER A 83 -4.86 -4.76 19.89
N GLY A 84 -3.70 -5.20 19.42
CA GLY A 84 -3.39 -6.63 19.25
C GLY A 84 -4.02 -7.30 18.03
N THR A 85 -4.85 -6.59 17.25
CA THR A 85 -5.52 -7.15 16.07
C THR A 85 -4.66 -7.04 14.82
N GLU A 86 -4.97 -7.90 13.85
CA GLU A 86 -4.39 -7.90 12.51
C GLU A 86 -5.48 -7.54 11.51
N GLU A 87 -5.19 -6.58 10.65
CA GLU A 87 -6.12 -6.12 9.63
C GLU A 87 -5.56 -6.29 8.23
N SER A 88 -6.49 -6.45 7.29
CA SER A 88 -6.19 -6.62 5.87
C SER A 88 -6.45 -5.33 5.10
N PHE A 89 -5.50 -5.00 4.23
CA PHE A 89 -5.53 -3.87 3.32
C PHE A 89 -5.29 -4.39 1.92
N HIS A 90 -5.97 -3.83 0.93
CA HIS A 90 -5.63 -4.04 -0.48
C HIS A 90 -5.43 -2.71 -1.20
N LEU A 91 -4.49 -2.70 -2.13
CA LEU A 91 -4.16 -1.56 -2.96
C LEU A 91 -3.97 -2.01 -4.39
N GLU A 92 -4.55 -1.28 -5.34
CA GLU A 92 -4.51 -1.63 -6.75
C GLU A 92 -3.93 -0.47 -7.56
N TYR A 93 -2.93 -0.76 -8.39
CA TYR A 93 -2.22 0.21 -9.21
C TYR A 93 -2.20 -0.19 -10.67
N LYS A 94 -2.34 0.80 -11.56
CA LYS A 94 -2.38 0.57 -13.00
C LYS A 94 -0.97 0.36 -13.57
N ILE A 95 -0.77 -0.77 -14.25
CA ILE A 95 0.43 -1.07 -15.04
C ILE A 95 0.32 -0.35 -16.40
N LYS A 96 1.43 0.15 -16.95
CA LYS A 96 1.43 0.77 -18.29
C LYS A 96 1.04 -0.26 -19.36
N ASN A 97 0.25 0.17 -20.33
CA ASN A 97 -0.09 -0.66 -21.49
C ASN A 97 1.18 -1.11 -22.23
N GLY A 98 1.18 -2.37 -22.71
CA GLY A 98 2.31 -2.96 -23.44
C GLY A 98 3.51 -3.34 -22.57
N THR A 99 3.44 -3.17 -21.25
CA THR A 99 4.49 -3.61 -20.33
C THR A 99 4.58 -5.13 -20.27
N ASP A 100 5.79 -5.67 -20.38
CA ASP A 100 6.05 -7.07 -20.01
C ASP A 100 5.78 -7.27 -18.52
N LEU A 101 4.80 -8.13 -18.22
CA LEU A 101 4.35 -8.44 -16.86
C LEU A 101 5.36 -9.30 -16.10
N LYS A 102 6.31 -9.93 -16.79
CA LYS A 102 7.31 -10.80 -16.18
C LYS A 102 8.18 -10.02 -15.19
N GLY A 103 8.16 -10.45 -13.93
CA GLY A 103 9.01 -9.89 -12.89
C GLY A 103 8.50 -8.60 -12.24
N ILE A 104 7.30 -8.08 -12.61
CA ILE A 104 6.70 -6.93 -11.92
C ILE A 104 6.55 -7.19 -10.42
N ASN A 105 6.11 -8.39 -10.01
CA ASN A 105 6.01 -8.77 -8.60
C ASN A 105 7.35 -8.67 -7.85
N LYS A 106 8.47 -8.95 -8.52
CA LYS A 106 9.80 -8.81 -7.93
C LYS A 106 10.20 -7.34 -7.76
N LEU A 107 9.72 -6.45 -8.63
CA LEU A 107 9.89 -5.01 -8.48
C LEU A 107 8.93 -4.45 -7.41
N ALA A 108 7.76 -5.06 -7.28
CA ALA A 108 6.72 -4.67 -6.32
C ALA A 108 7.20 -4.78 -4.87
N ILE A 109 7.99 -5.82 -4.56
CA ILE A 109 8.61 -6.01 -3.24
C ILE A 109 9.81 -5.09 -2.98
N ASP A 110 10.38 -4.47 -4.01
CA ASP A 110 11.46 -3.48 -3.91
C ASP A 110 10.82 -2.06 -3.88
N SER A 111 9.88 -1.87 -2.96
CA SER A 111 9.11 -0.64 -2.78
C SER A 111 8.92 -0.34 -1.29
N THR A 112 8.35 0.81 -0.95
CA THR A 112 8.07 1.18 0.44
C THR A 112 6.57 1.26 0.67
N LEU A 113 6.07 0.53 1.67
CA LEU A 113 4.74 0.76 2.21
C LEU A 113 4.76 1.96 3.15
N ILE A 114 3.82 2.87 2.99
CA ILE A 114 3.68 4.05 3.82
C ILE A 114 2.30 4.00 4.47
N ILE A 115 2.30 4.14 5.79
CA ILE A 115 1.11 4.34 6.60
C ILE A 115 0.93 5.84 6.81
N LEU A 116 -0.26 6.34 6.48
CA LEU A 116 -0.63 7.75 6.54
C LEU A 116 -1.78 7.98 7.53
N ASP A 117 -1.76 9.16 8.15
CA ASP A 117 -2.88 9.72 8.89
C ASP A 117 -3.11 11.16 8.39
N GLY A 118 -4.10 11.32 7.52
CA GLY A 118 -4.26 12.52 6.70
C GLY A 118 -3.00 12.81 5.88
N VAL A 119 -2.37 13.95 6.14
CA VAL A 119 -1.13 14.36 5.46
C VAL A 119 0.14 13.84 6.12
N ASN A 120 0.03 13.21 7.30
CA ASN A 120 1.17 12.82 8.11
C ASN A 120 1.61 11.39 7.79
N ILE A 121 2.93 11.18 7.70
CA ILE A 121 3.51 9.83 7.62
C ILE A 121 3.62 9.28 9.04
N VAL A 122 2.84 8.26 9.33
CA VAL A 122 2.87 7.55 10.63
C VAL A 122 4.04 6.58 10.66
N LYS A 123 4.23 5.81 9.57
CA LYS A 123 5.28 4.80 9.49
C LYS A 123 5.62 4.43 8.05
N GLU A 124 6.88 4.10 7.81
CA GLU A 124 7.35 3.54 6.54
C GLU A 124 7.93 2.13 6.74
N PHE A 125 7.64 1.24 5.80
CA PHE A 125 8.18 -0.12 5.77
C PHE A 125 8.79 -0.42 4.40
N PRO A 126 10.12 -0.58 4.31
CA PRO A 126 10.75 -1.15 3.12
C PRO A 126 10.28 -2.60 2.94
N LEU A 127 9.62 -2.90 1.82
CA LEU A 127 9.00 -4.20 1.57
C LEU A 127 10.03 -5.31 1.30
N GLU A 128 11.22 -4.93 0.86
CA GLU A 128 12.34 -5.85 0.64
C GLU A 128 12.75 -6.60 1.91
N LYS A 129 12.57 -5.98 3.09
CA LYS A 129 12.87 -6.56 4.40
C LYS A 129 11.73 -7.40 4.98
N VAL A 130 10.55 -7.33 4.36
CA VAL A 130 9.34 -8.05 4.78
C VAL A 130 9.28 -9.43 4.10
N LYS A 131 10.06 -9.62 3.03
CA LYS A 131 10.14 -10.86 2.25
C LYS A 131 10.60 -12.07 3.08
N ASP A 132 11.32 -11.84 4.19
CA ASP A 132 11.83 -12.90 5.06
C ASP A 132 10.78 -13.46 6.04
N LEU A 133 9.52 -13.00 5.95
CA LEU A 133 8.39 -13.50 6.77
C LEU A 133 7.63 -14.67 6.15
N ASN A 134 8.02 -15.11 4.93
CA ASN A 134 7.41 -16.22 4.20
C ASN A 134 8.43 -17.33 3.87
#